data_AF-A0A6M0GCD3-F1
#
_entry.id   AF-A0A6M0GCD3-F1
#
_cell.length_a   1.000
_cell.length_b   1.000
_cell.length_c   1.000
_cell.angle_alpha   90.00
_cell.angle_beta   90.00
_cell.angle_gamma   90.00
#
_symmetry.space_group_name_H-M   'P 1'
#
loop_
_entity.id
_entity.type
_entity.pdbx_description
1 polymer ?
#
loop_
_entity_poly.entity_id
_entity_poly.type
_entity_poly.pdbx_seq_one_letter_code
_entity_poly.pdbx_strand_id
1 'polypeptide(L)' 'MTPTLQSNDLILSDRITHRFREFQRGSVVLLENYDFMRIVGLPGETFEIRQGQVYSALRCYEVQ' A
#
# COMPACT_ATOMS: atom_id res chain seq x y z
N MET A 1 6.66 -11.60 0.33
CA MET A 1 5.85 -10.88 1.34
C MET A 1 5.21 -11.90 2.29
N THR A 2 6.02 -12.68 3.00
CA THR A 2 5.52 -13.76 3.86
C THR A 2 4.66 -13.18 5.00
N PRO A 3 3.49 -13.76 5.30
CA PRO A 3 2.96 -15.02 4.76
C PRO A 3 2.11 -14.89 3.49
N THR A 4 1.77 -13.68 3.04
CA THR A 4 0.85 -13.44 1.91
C THR A 4 1.38 -13.93 0.57
N LEU A 5 2.65 -13.66 0.26
CA LEU A 5 3.31 -14.11 -0.97
C LEU A 5 4.62 -14.78 -0.61
N GLN A 6 4.76 -16.03 -1.05
CA GLN A 6 5.90 -16.90 -0.83
C GLN A 6 6.70 -17.12 -2.12
N SER A 7 7.90 -17.68 -1.99
CA SER A 7 8.70 -18.06 -3.15
C SER A 7 7.96 -19.09 -4.00
N ASN A 8 8.04 -18.92 -5.32
CA ASN A 8 7.36 -19.74 -6.35
C ASN A 8 5.84 -19.60 -6.43
N ASP A 9 5.23 -18.62 -5.76
CA ASP A 9 3.83 -18.30 -6.00
C ASP A 9 3.61 -17.84 -7.46
N LEU A 10 2.54 -18.33 -8.09
CA LEU A 10 2.07 -17.85 -9.38
C LEU A 10 1.07 -16.72 -9.17
N ILE A 11 1.35 -15.57 -9.78
CA ILE A 11 0.62 -14.33 -9.49
C ILE A 11 0.09 -13.77 -10.81
N LEU A 12 -1.19 -13.40 -10.82
CA LEU A 12 -1.80 -12.65 -11.91
C LEU A 12 -1.73 -11.15 -11.57
N SER A 13 -1.13 -10.36 -12.45
CA SER A 13 -0.99 -8.91 -12.28
C SER A 13 -1.82 -8.14 -13.30
N ASP A 14 -2.50 -7.09 -12.86
CA ASP A 14 -3.20 -6.14 -13.72
C ASP A 14 -2.37 -4.87 -13.92
N ARG A 15 -1.95 -4.62 -15.17
CA ARG A 15 -1.14 -3.44 -15.56
C ARG A 15 -1.97 -2.32 -16.21
N ILE A 16 -3.28 -2.49 -16.37
CA ILE A 16 -4.12 -1.54 -17.12
C ILE A 16 -5.00 -0.75 -16.15
N THR A 17 -5.60 -1.40 -15.16
CA THR A 17 -6.62 -0.79 -14.30
C THR A 17 -6.12 0.42 -13.52
N HIS A 18 -4.85 0.48 -13.11
CA HIS A 18 -4.29 1.63 -12.38
C HIS A 18 -4.27 2.93 -13.22
N ARG A 19 -4.40 2.84 -14.55
CA ARG A 19 -4.50 4.04 -15.42
C ARG A 19 -5.88 4.69 -15.37
N PHE A 20 -6.88 3.94 -14.91
CA PHE A 20 -8.28 4.35 -14.91
C PHE A 20 -8.91 4.36 -13.51
N ARG A 21 -8.21 3.82 -12.51
CA ARG A 21 -8.65 3.76 -11.12
C ARG A 21 -7.47 4.06 -10.20
N GLU A 22 -7.77 4.80 -9.14
CA GLU A 22 -6.80 5.07 -8.09
C GLU A 22 -6.44 3.80 -7.33
N PHE A 23 -5.21 3.78 -6.81
CA PHE A 23 -4.79 2.74 -5.88
C PHE A 23 -5.59 2.80 -4.59
N GLN A 24 -5.77 1.64 -3.97
CA GLN A 24 -6.45 1.52 -2.70
C GLN A 24 -5.47 1.08 -1.61
N ARG A 25 -5.76 1.49 -0.38
CA ARG A 25 -5.05 0.96 0.79
C ARG A 25 -5.16 -0.56 0.80
N GLY A 26 -4.03 -1.22 1.04
CA GLY A 26 -3.93 -2.67 1.05
C GLY A 26 -3.70 -3.30 -0.32
N SER A 27 -3.80 -2.57 -1.44
CA SER A 27 -3.41 -3.10 -2.75
C SER A 27 -1.94 -3.56 -2.74
N VAL A 28 -1.66 -4.67 -3.41
CA VAL A 28 -0.29 -5.15 -3.65
C VAL A 28 0.13 -4.69 -5.03
N VAL A 29 1.28 -4.05 -5.13
CA VAL A 29 1.84 -3.53 -6.38
C VAL A 29 3.12 -4.27 -6.75
N LEU A 30 3.29 -4.51 -8.05
CA LEU A 30 4.52 -5.00 -8.66
C LEU A 30 5.32 -3.79 -9.16
N LEU A 31 6.53 -3.63 -8.65
CA LEU A 31 7.47 -2.61 -9.10
C LEU A 31 8.25 -3.08 -10.34
N GLU A 32 8.91 -2.13 -11.02
CA GLU A 32 9.73 -2.43 -12.21
C GLU A 32 10.91 -3.36 -11.92
N ASN A 33 11.44 -3.35 -10.69
CA ASN A 33 12.50 -4.26 -10.24
C ASN A 33 11.97 -5.64 -9.79
N TYR A 34 10.71 -5.97 -10.11
CA TYR A 34 10.01 -7.20 -9.74
C TYR A 34 9.75 -7.40 -8.24
N ASP A 35 9.89 -6.36 -7.43
CA ASP A 35 9.50 -6.42 -6.03
C ASP A 35 7.98 -6.25 -5.84
N PHE A 36 7.46 -6.96 -4.84
CA PHE A 36 6.08 -6.82 -4.39
C PHE A 36 6.03 -6.00 -3.12
N MET A 37 5.24 -4.93 -3.13
CA MET A 37 4.98 -4.10 -1.94
C MET A 37 3.48 -3.93 -1.72
N ARG A 38 3.08 -3.73 -0.47
CA ARG A 38 1.70 -3.38 -0.12
C ARG A 38 1.58 -1.88 0.07
N ILE A 39 0.57 -1.27 -0.52
CA ILE A 39 0.22 0.13 -0.27
C ILE A 39 -0.34 0.25 1.15
N VAL A 40 0.43 0.88 2.03
CA VAL A 40 0.02 1.14 3.41
C VAL A 40 -0.59 2.53 3.55
N GLY A 41 -0.42 3.42 2.58
CA GLY A 41 -0.97 4.78 2.64
C GLY A 41 -1.20 5.37 1.27
N LEU A 42 -2.12 6.33 1.23
CA LEU A 42 -2.53 7.08 0.05
C LEU A 42 -2.08 8.55 0.16
N PRO A 43 -1.97 9.26 -0.97
CA PRO A 43 -1.64 10.68 -0.96
C PRO A 43 -2.56 11.48 -0.03
N GLY A 44 -1.98 12.36 0.79
CA GLY A 44 -2.71 13.20 1.74
C GLY A 44 -2.97 12.57 3.12
N GLU A 45 -2.57 11.31 3.32
CA GLU A 45 -2.63 10.66 4.64
C GLU A 45 -1.32 10.89 5.42
N THR A 46 -1.44 11.07 6.73
CA THR A 46 -0.29 11.15 7.64
C THR A 46 -0.17 9.85 8.41
N PHE A 47 1.05 9.34 8.50
CA PHE A 47 1.35 8.10 9.20
C PHE A 47 2.52 8.26 10.15
N GLU A 48 2.50 7.42 11.17
CA GLU A 48 3.59 7.26 12.08
C GLU A 48 3.90 5.78 12.25
N ILE A 49 5.18 5.44 12.30
CA ILE A 49 5.63 4.08 12.59
C ILE A 49 6.22 4.09 14.00
N ARG A 50 5.57 3.39 14.93
CA ARG A 50 6.05 3.22 16.31
C ARG A 50 6.13 1.73 16.63
N GLN A 51 7.29 1.27 17.10
CA GLN A 51 7.48 -0.13 17.55
C GLN A 51 7.06 -1.18 16.50
N GLY A 52 7.35 -0.93 15.22
CA GLY A 52 6.98 -1.83 14.12
C GLY A 52 5.49 -1.82 13.75
N GLN A 53 4.68 -0.96 14.37
CA GLN A 53 3.27 -0.76 14.06
C GLN A 53 3.08 0.54 13.31
N VAL A 54 2.15 0.53 12.35
CA VAL A 54 1.81 1.69 11.55
C VAL A 54 0.52 2.30 12.09
N TYR A 55 0.58 3.58 12.43
CA TYR A 55 -0.53 4.39 12.92
C TYR A 55 -0.92 5.37 11.83
N SER A 56 -2.21 5.43 11.50
CA SER A 56 -2.75 6.46 10.61
C SER A 56 -3.34 7.58 11.46
N ALA A 57 -2.84 8.80 11.29
CA ALA A 57 -3.44 9.96 11.92
C ALA A 57 -4.68 10.34 11.11
N LEU A 58 -5.86 9.93 11.57
CA LEU A 58 -7.11 10.54 11.10
C LEU A 58 -7.03 12.03 11.44
N ARG A 59 -7.08 12.89 10.42
CA ARG A 59 -6.97 14.36 10.50
C ARG A 59 -7.60 14.93 11.78
N CYS A 60 -6.80 15.52 12.67
CA CYS A 60 -7.28 16.53 13.62
C CYS A 60 -7.39 17.85 12.87
N TYR A 61 -8.61 18.36 12.70
CA TYR A 61 -8.82 19.76 12.35
C TYR A 61 -8.99 20.54 13.65
N GLU A 62 -8.06 21.43 13.97
CA GLU A 62 -8.38 22.57 14.84
C GLU A 62 -9.04 23.63 13.94
N VAL A 63 -10.31 23.88 14.18
CA VAL A 63 -11.02 25.04 13.63
C VAL A 63 -10.96 26.12 14.72
N GLN A 64 -10.25 27.21 14.45
CA GLN A 64 -10.30 28.44 15.23
C GLN A 64 -11.57 29.23 14.92
#